data_AF-A0A0N0J7F5-F1
#
_entry.id   AF-A0A0N0J7F5-F1
#
_cell.length_a   1.000
_cell.length_b   1.000
_cell.length_c   1.000
_cell.angle_alpha   90.00
_cell.angle_beta   90.00
_cell.angle_gamma   90.00
#
_symmetry.space_group_name_H-M   'P 1'
#
loop_
_entity.id
_entity.type
_entity.pdbx_description
1 polymer ?
#
loop_
_entity_poly.entity_id
_entity_poly.type
_entity_poly.pdbx_seq_one_letter_code
_entity_poly.pdbx_strand_id
1 'polypeptide(L)'
;MAQPGSTSALALASALGSNETLSGLLQRVHASQALLALAGEVLPAGLRGVVRAGPLDDEGWVLLVANAAAAAKLRQLLPAVEALLRQNGHGLAVKVKVLPRQT
;
A
#
# COMPACT_ATOMS: atom_id res chain seq x y z
N MET A 1 -19.73 20.47 -24.65
CA MET A 1 -18.59 19.53 -24.57
C MET A 1 -17.83 19.84 -23.29
N ALA A 2 -18.16 19.20 -22.16
CA ALA A 2 -17.45 19.34 -20.88
C ALA A 2 -17.61 18.03 -20.10
N GLN A 3 -16.48 17.47 -19.65
CA GLN A 3 -16.35 16.11 -19.11
C GLN A 3 -16.94 15.97 -17.69
N PRO A 4 -17.79 14.95 -17.41
CA PRO A 4 -18.24 14.62 -16.06
C PRO A 4 -17.35 13.52 -15.46
N GLY A 5 -16.12 13.87 -15.06
CA GLY A 5 -15.19 12.91 -14.43
C GLY A 5 -14.86 13.24 -12.97
N SER A 6 -14.90 14.52 -12.60
CA SER A 6 -14.31 15.01 -11.35
C SER A 6 -15.32 15.09 -10.19
N THR A 7 -16.62 15.13 -10.48
CA THR A 7 -17.67 15.25 -9.45
C THR A 7 -17.96 13.92 -8.76
N SER A 8 -17.69 12.77 -9.40
CA SER A 8 -18.03 11.47 -8.82
C SER A 8 -17.12 11.08 -7.66
N ALA A 9 -15.83 11.44 -7.70
CA ALA A 9 -14.89 11.15 -6.61
C ALA A 9 -15.17 12.03 -5.38
N LEU A 10 -15.51 13.31 -5.59
CA LEU A 10 -15.94 14.23 -4.53
C LEU A 10 -17.33 13.88 -3.98
N ALA A 11 -18.29 13.50 -4.84
CA ALA A 11 -19.62 13.07 -4.40
C ALA A 11 -19.56 11.75 -3.62
N LEU A 12 -18.73 10.81 -4.06
CA LEU A 12 -18.45 9.59 -3.31
C LEU A 12 -17.78 9.93 -1.97
N ALA A 13 -16.71 10.75 -1.96
CA ALA A 13 -16.05 11.18 -0.73
C ALA A 13 -17.00 11.87 0.27
N SER A 14 -17.91 12.72 -0.21
CA SER A 14 -18.93 13.38 0.62
C SER A 14 -20.00 12.40 1.12
N ALA A 15 -20.42 11.42 0.33
CA ALA A 15 -21.35 10.37 0.77
C ALA A 15 -20.71 9.39 1.77
N LEU A 16 -19.40 9.17 1.67
CA LEU A 16 -18.60 8.35 2.57
C LEU A 16 -18.33 9.03 3.92
N GLY A 17 -18.29 10.36 3.97
CA GLY A 17 -18.14 11.13 5.21
C GLY A 17 -19.27 10.90 6.23
N SER A 18 -20.44 10.44 5.77
CA SER A 18 -21.57 10.06 6.64
C SER A 18 -21.42 8.66 7.26
N ASN A 19 -20.39 7.89 6.90
CA ASN A 19 -20.17 6.53 7.40
C ASN A 19 -18.75 6.41 8.00
N GLU A 20 -18.67 6.55 9.33
CA GLU A 20 -17.42 6.56 10.11
C GLU A 20 -16.53 5.34 9.83
N THR A 21 -17.14 4.17 9.63
CA THR A 21 -16.46 2.91 9.34
C THR A 21 -15.73 2.94 7.99
N LEU A 22 -16.38 3.47 6.95
CA LEU A 22 -15.79 3.56 5.60
C LEU A 22 -14.70 4.63 5.53
N SER A 23 -14.89 5.74 6.23
CA SER A 23 -13.85 6.78 6.37
C SER A 23 -12.58 6.21 7.04
N GLY A 24 -12.72 5.41 8.10
CA GLY A 24 -11.59 4.73 8.74
C GLY A 24 -10.89 3.71 7.82
N LEU A 25 -11.65 2.98 7.00
CA LEU A 25 -11.09 2.06 6.00
C LEU A 25 -10.30 2.81 4.92
N LEU A 26 -10.83 3.92 4.41
CA LEU A 26 -10.16 4.74 3.41
C LEU A 26 -8.88 5.38 3.94
N GLN A 27 -8.90 5.86 5.18
CA GLN A 27 -7.69 6.35 5.86
C GLN A 27 -6.60 5.28 5.91
N ARG A 28 -6.94 4.04 6.30
CA ARG A 28 -5.98 2.91 6.28
C ARG A 28 -5.44 2.61 4.89
N VAL A 29 -6.31 2.63 3.87
CA VAL A 29 -5.91 2.41 2.46
C VAL A 29 -4.97 3.52 1.98
N HIS A 30 -5.24 4.78 2.32
CA HIS A 30 -4.38 5.90 1.97
C HIS A 30 -3.04 5.83 2.70
N ALA A 31 -3.04 5.54 4.01
CA ALA A 31 -1.83 5.34 4.80
C ALA A 31 -0.96 4.22 4.22
N SER A 32 -1.56 3.07 3.89
CA SER A 32 -0.84 1.95 3.26
C SER A 32 -0.20 2.34 1.91
N GLN A 33 -0.87 3.15 1.10
CA GLN A 33 -0.31 3.66 -0.15
C GLN A 33 0.84 4.65 0.07
N ALA A 34 0.74 5.52 1.07
CA ALA A 34 1.83 6.43 1.44
C ALA A 34 3.08 5.66 1.89
N LEU A 35 2.90 4.61 2.69
CA LEU A 35 3.98 3.70 3.06
C LEU A 35 4.62 3.03 1.84
N LEU A 36 3.82 2.62 0.84
CA LEU A 36 4.33 2.06 -0.40
C LEU A 36 5.16 3.08 -1.19
N ALA A 37 4.70 4.33 -1.26
CA ALA A 37 5.44 5.39 -1.94
C ALA A 37 6.81 5.61 -1.29
N LEU A 38 6.85 5.65 0.04
CA LEU A 38 8.10 5.76 0.80
C LEU A 38 9.01 4.55 0.60
N ALA A 39 8.48 3.33 0.74
CA ALA A 39 9.23 2.10 0.47
C ALA A 39 9.74 2.04 -0.98
N GLY A 40 9.03 2.70 -1.91
CA GLY A 40 9.40 2.85 -3.32
C GLY A 40 10.78 3.45 -3.54
N GLU A 41 11.29 4.27 -2.62
CA GLU A 41 12.61 4.91 -2.75
C GLU A 41 13.75 3.91 -2.67
N VAL A 42 13.64 2.92 -1.79
CA VAL A 42 14.63 1.84 -1.63
C VAL A 42 14.37 0.64 -2.56
N LEU A 43 13.16 0.53 -3.11
CA LEU A 43 12.80 -0.55 -4.02
C LEU A 43 13.43 -0.37 -5.42
N PRO A 44 14.05 -1.41 -6.00
CA PRO A 44 14.58 -1.34 -7.36
C PRO A 44 13.45 -1.21 -8.38
N ALA A 45 13.72 -0.54 -9.51
CA ALA A 45 12.73 -0.22 -10.54
C ALA A 45 11.90 -1.44 -11.01
N GLY A 46 12.54 -2.60 -11.17
CA GLY A 46 11.85 -3.84 -11.58
C GLY A 46 10.88 -4.42 -10.53
N LEU A 47 10.96 -4.00 -9.26
CA LEU A 47 10.02 -4.39 -8.21
C LEU A 47 8.83 -3.43 -8.09
N ARG A 48 9.01 -2.14 -8.40
CA ARG A 48 7.98 -1.10 -8.20
C ARG A 48 6.65 -1.42 -8.89
N GLY A 49 6.67 -2.04 -10.07
CA GLY A 49 5.46 -2.40 -10.82
C GLY A 49 4.79 -3.71 -10.39
N VAL A 50 5.46 -4.54 -9.58
CA VAL A 50 4.96 -5.86 -9.15
C VAL A 50 4.68 -5.94 -7.65
N VAL A 51 4.97 -4.88 -6.90
CA VAL A 51 4.67 -4.72 -5.48
C VAL A 51 3.45 -3.82 -5.33
N ARG A 52 2.49 -4.22 -4.48
CA ARG A 52 1.28 -3.45 -4.14
C ARG A 52 1.18 -3.30 -2.63
N ALA A 53 0.56 -2.19 -2.22
CA ALA A 53 0.23 -1.92 -0.84
C ALA A 53 -0.88 -2.89 -0.40
N GLY A 54 -0.64 -3.67 0.64
CA GLY A 54 -1.62 -4.55 1.24
C GLY A 54 -2.31 -3.91 2.45
N PRO A 55 -3.06 -4.70 3.21
CA PRO A 55 -3.67 -4.22 4.44
C PRO A 55 -2.62 -3.71 5.43
N LEU A 56 -2.97 -2.60 6.07
CA LEU A 56 -2.24 -1.97 7.17
C LEU A 56 -3.12 -2.10 8.41
N ASP A 57 -2.64 -2.88 9.37
CA ASP A 57 -3.30 -3.14 10.65
C ASP A 57 -2.33 -2.84 11.81
N ASP A 58 -2.81 -2.84 13.05
CA ASP A 58 -1.97 -2.62 14.25
C ASP A 58 -0.81 -3.61 14.39
N GLU A 59 -0.94 -4.82 13.82
CA GLU A 59 0.10 -5.86 13.89
C GLU A 59 1.18 -5.70 12.81
N GLY A 60 0.94 -4.89 11.78
CA GLY A 60 1.91 -4.64 10.73
C GLY A 60 1.33 -4.32 9.36
N TRP A 61 2.22 -4.18 8.39
CA TRP A 61 1.89 -3.82 7.02
C TRP A 61 2.24 -4.94 6.07
N VAL A 62 1.27 -5.34 5.26
CA VAL A 62 1.47 -6.40 4.27
C VAL A 62 1.83 -5.79 2.92
N LEU A 63 2.93 -6.27 2.33
CA LEU A 63 3.28 -6.04 0.94
C LEU A 63 2.84 -7.22 0.08
N LEU A 64 2.12 -6.89 -0.98
CA LEU A 64 1.54 -7.83 -1.91
C LEU A 64 2.40 -7.88 -3.17
N VAL A 65 2.79 -9.08 -3.60
CA VAL A 65 3.66 -9.24 -4.78
C VAL A 65 3.09 -10.22 -5.79
N ALA A 66 3.32 -9.94 -7.08
CA ALA A 66 2.75 -10.72 -8.17
C ALA A 66 3.35 -12.12 -8.35
N ASN A 67 4.59 -12.36 -7.90
CA ASN A 67 5.27 -13.64 -8.10
C ASN A 67 6.28 -13.95 -6.98
N ALA A 68 6.66 -15.22 -6.87
CA ALA A 68 7.56 -15.71 -5.82
C ALA A 68 9.00 -15.16 -5.93
N ALA A 69 9.51 -14.92 -7.14
CA ALA A 69 10.84 -14.34 -7.35
C ALA A 69 10.91 -12.90 -6.83
N ALA A 70 9.90 -12.09 -7.16
CA ALA A 70 9.72 -10.75 -6.62
C ALA A 70 9.58 -10.78 -5.09
N ALA A 71 8.87 -11.77 -4.54
CA ALA A 71 8.74 -11.96 -3.10
C ALA A 71 10.08 -12.25 -2.42
N ALA A 72 10.89 -13.13 -2.99
CA ALA A 72 12.23 -13.44 -2.47
C ALA A 72 13.12 -12.19 -2.47
N LYS A 73 13.13 -11.45 -3.59
CA LYS A 73 13.90 -10.20 -3.70
C LYS A 73 13.41 -9.12 -2.72
N LEU A 74 12.10 -9.00 -2.56
CA LEU A 74 11.51 -8.07 -1.58
C LEU A 74 11.87 -8.47 -0.14
N ARG A 75 11.87 -9.77 0.20
CA ARG A 75 12.29 -10.25 1.52
C ARG A 75 13.76 -9.94 1.81
N GLN A 76 14.63 -9.98 0.80
CA GLN A 76 16.03 -9.55 0.95
C GLN A 76 16.16 -8.05 1.21
N LEU A 77 15.24 -7.23 0.70
CA LEU A 77 15.21 -5.78 0.89
C LEU A 77 14.37 -5.33 2.09
N LEU A 78 13.63 -6.24 2.71
CA LEU A 78 12.77 -5.99 3.86
C LEU A 78 13.47 -5.24 5.00
N PRO A 79 14.68 -5.62 5.45
CA PRO A 79 15.35 -4.89 6.53
C PRO A 79 15.66 -3.43 6.16
N ALA A 80 15.96 -3.15 4.88
CA ALA A 80 16.19 -1.79 4.42
C ALA A 80 14.88 -0.98 4.34
N VAL A 81 13.79 -1.62 3.90
CA VAL A 81 12.44 -1.02 3.91
C VAL A 81 12.01 -0.72 5.35
N GLU A 82 12.12 -1.68 6.27
CA GLU A 82 11.78 -1.50 7.69
C GLU A 82 12.63 -0.43 8.36
N ALA A 83 13.93 -0.33 8.03
CA ALA A 83 14.78 0.74 8.51
C ALA A 83 14.33 2.11 7.98
N LEU A 84 13.96 2.22 6.69
CA LEU A 84 13.43 3.47 6.12
C LEU A 84 12.10 3.87 6.77
N LEU A 85 11.19 2.92 6.96
CA LEU A 85 9.92 3.13 7.63
C LEU A 85 10.13 3.62 9.07
N ARG A 86 11.01 2.96 9.83
CA ARG A 86 11.36 3.38 11.20
C ARG A 86 11.94 4.79 11.26
N GLN A 87 12.81 5.15 10.32
CA GLN A 87 13.36 6.51 10.20
C GLN A 87 12.29 7.57 9.92
N ASN A 88 11.19 7.19 9.27
CA ASN A 88 10.03 8.05 9.01
C ASN A 88 8.95 7.95 10.10
N GLY A 89 9.27 7.34 11.26
CA GLY A 89 8.33 7.23 12.40
C GLY A 89 7.38 6.04 12.34
N HIS A 90 7.56 5.12 11.39
CA HIS A 90 6.72 3.93 11.23
C HIS A 90 7.42 2.67 11.75
N GLY A 91 7.24 2.37 13.04
CA GLY A 91 7.85 1.22 13.74
C GLY A 91 7.12 -0.12 13.57
N LEU A 92 6.65 -0.43 12.36
CA LEU A 92 5.76 -1.56 12.10
C LEU A 92 6.46 -2.72 11.36
N ALA A 93 6.02 -3.95 11.58
CA ALA A 93 6.56 -5.13 10.93
C ALA A 93 6.03 -5.26 9.49
N VAL A 94 6.90 -5.54 8.53
CA VAL A 94 6.50 -5.70 7.12
C VAL A 94 6.39 -7.17 6.76
N LYS A 95 5.23 -7.62 6.27
CA LYS A 95 4.99 -9.01 5.85
C LYS A 95 4.87 -9.09 4.34
N VAL A 96 5.43 -10.11 3.68
CA VAL A 96 5.35 -10.28 2.22
C VAL A 96 4.44 -11.44 1.84
N LYS A 97 3.34 -11.14 1.13
CA LYS A 97 2.40 -12.15 0.58
C LYS A 97 2.42 -12.14 -0.95
N VAL A 98 2.52 -13.32 -1.53
CA VAL A 98 2.36 -13.52 -2.98
C VAL A 98 0.87 -13.63 -3.28
N LEU A 99 0.37 -12.89 -4.27
CA LEU A 99 -1.00 -13.06 -4.71
C LEU A 99 -1.11 -14.39 -5.48
N PRO A 100 -2.14 -15.21 -5.20
CA PRO A 100 -2.46 -16.32 -6.06
C PRO A 100 -2.78 -15.79 -7.46
N ARG A 101 -2.21 -16.42 -8.47
CA ARG A 101 -2.45 -16.08 -9.87
C ARG A 101 -3.92 -16.38 -10.17
N GLN A 102 -4.76 -15.35 -10.20
CA GLN A 102 -6.15 -15.50 -10.64
C GLN A 102 -6.08 -15.91 -12.12
N THR A 103 -6.43 -17.17 -12.36
CA THR A 103 -6.51 -17.78 -13.70
C THR A 103 -7.97 -17.79 -14.10
#